data_AF-A0A7W8K4U4-F1
#
_entry.id   AF-A0A7W8K4U4-F1
#
_cell.length_a   1.000
_cell.length_b   1.000
_cell.length_c   1.000
_cell.angle_alpha   90.00
_cell.angle_beta   90.00
_cell.angle_gamma   90.00
#
_symmetry.space_group_name_H-M   'P 1'
#
loop_
_entity.id
_entity.type
_entity.pdbx_description
1 polymer ?
#
loop_
_entity_poly.entity_id
_entity_poly.type
_entity_poly.pdbx_seq_one_letter_code
_entity_poly.pdbx_strand_id
1 'polypeptide(L)'
;MQLTSIARLGALATALLTGAIVSGTASAHQIWLEQHGKVANVYFGEFGDNLREASPGLLDKFKLQNASLITSKGTQPLQASKQANAFTLSGKVAAGESIIVEENNYPSWEEKKDDKVTRAVWIPAARLVAGHQAQTPALTLDLVPTGTPGQFQVSYQGKPLPKAKVNAVVQSGWAKEAYSDEQGLVSFSMPWKGTYVLEVHHTDNTAGQRNGEDYAKAMFVTTLSLVQPQGVAPLPAPPAAPPSKDHG
;
A
#
# COMPACT_ATOMS: atom_id res chain seq x y z
N MET A 1 -2.16 29.60 76.48
CA MET A 1 -1.84 30.96 76.02
C MET A 1 -0.42 30.95 75.44
N GLN A 2 -0.30 30.88 74.11
CA GLN A 2 0.70 31.54 73.26
C GLN A 2 0.73 30.84 71.90
N LEU A 3 0.40 31.63 70.87
CA LEU A 3 0.53 31.30 69.46
C LEU A 3 2.00 31.37 69.05
N THR A 4 2.42 30.47 68.16
CA THR A 4 3.35 30.82 67.07
C THR A 4 3.04 29.97 65.84
N SER A 5 2.64 30.67 64.78
CA SER A 5 2.53 30.20 63.41
C SER A 5 3.92 30.20 62.75
N ILE A 6 4.27 29.17 61.98
CA ILE A 6 5.19 29.29 60.84
C ILE A 6 4.62 28.51 59.66
N ALA A 7 4.64 29.17 58.52
CA ALA A 7 4.00 28.83 57.27
C ALA A 7 4.94 28.06 56.31
N ARG A 8 4.28 27.25 55.47
CA ARG A 8 4.54 26.96 54.04
C ARG A 8 5.81 26.21 53.60
N LEU A 9 5.54 25.26 52.68
CA LEU A 9 6.23 24.88 51.42
C LEU A 9 6.23 23.34 51.37
N GLY A 10 5.46 22.63 50.54
CA GLY A 10 5.05 22.92 49.17
C GLY A 10 5.86 22.03 48.23
N ALA A 11 5.34 20.85 47.88
CA ALA A 11 5.75 20.09 46.69
C ALA A 11 4.72 18.99 46.39
N LEU A 12 3.63 19.35 45.68
CA LEU A 12 2.92 18.38 44.84
C LEU A 12 3.76 18.17 43.59
N ALA A 13 4.38 17.00 43.44
CA ALA A 13 5.03 16.60 42.20
C ALA A 13 3.97 16.03 41.25
N THR A 14 3.40 16.90 40.41
CA THR A 14 2.55 16.50 39.29
C THR A 14 3.46 16.01 38.15
N ALA A 15 3.71 14.71 38.09
CA ALA A 15 4.40 14.09 36.95
C ALA A 15 3.42 14.03 35.75
N LEU A 16 3.48 15.05 34.88
CA LEU A 16 2.90 14.98 33.54
C LEU A 16 3.71 13.98 32.71
N LEU A 17 3.17 12.76 32.56
CA LEU A 17 3.63 11.80 31.56
C LEU A 17 3.02 12.19 30.20
N THR A 18 3.58 13.22 29.55
CA THR A 18 3.33 13.46 28.12
C THR A 18 4.16 12.46 27.32
N GLY A 19 3.69 11.21 27.27
CA GLY A 19 4.17 10.22 26.31
C GLY A 19 3.55 10.53 24.95
N ALA A 20 4.22 11.36 24.15
CA ALA A 20 3.90 11.47 22.73
C ALA A 20 4.27 10.13 22.08
N ILE A 21 3.29 9.25 21.91
CA ILE A 21 3.41 8.11 21.00
C ILE A 21 3.37 8.71 19.60
N VAL A 22 4.54 9.09 19.08
CA VAL A 22 4.70 9.32 17.65
C VAL A 22 4.67 7.93 17.02
N SER A 23 3.47 7.44 16.74
CA SER A 23 3.25 6.33 15.82
C SER A 23 3.61 6.85 14.43
N GLY A 24 4.91 6.92 14.12
CA GLY A 24 5.36 7.04 12.74
C GLY A 24 4.94 5.76 12.04
N THR A 25 3.84 5.82 11.30
CA THR A 25 3.57 4.82 10.28
C THR A 25 4.66 5.02 9.24
N ALA A 26 5.73 4.23 9.32
CA ALA A 26 6.65 4.07 8.21
C ALA A 26 5.88 3.34 7.09
N SER A 27 5.00 4.06 6.39
CA SER A 27 4.52 3.61 5.10
C SER A 27 5.68 3.84 4.15
N ALA A 28 6.31 2.75 3.72
CA ALA A 28 7.14 2.86 2.53
C ALA A 28 6.22 3.22 1.36
N HIS A 29 6.76 3.90 0.35
CA HIS A 29 6.02 4.17 -0.88
C HIS A 29 5.36 2.89 -1.43
N GLN A 30 4.26 3.09 -2.12
CA GLN A 30 3.49 2.06 -2.78
C GLN A 30 3.04 2.55 -4.15
N ILE A 31 2.59 1.62 -5.00
CA ILE A 31 1.80 1.97 -6.17
C ILE A 31 0.35 1.58 -5.93
N TRP A 32 -0.61 2.38 -6.42
CA TRP A 32 -2.04 2.06 -6.38
C TRP A 32 -2.72 2.50 -7.66
N LEU A 33 -3.94 1.98 -7.88
CA LEU A 33 -4.71 2.24 -9.09
C LEU A 33 -5.99 3.00 -8.76
N GLU A 34 -6.31 4.05 -9.52
CA GLU A 34 -7.63 4.68 -9.47
C GLU A 34 -8.27 4.69 -10.87
N GLN A 35 -9.57 4.38 -10.93
CA GLN A 35 -10.33 4.43 -12.18
C GLN A 35 -10.85 5.86 -12.43
N HIS A 36 -10.52 6.43 -13.58
CA HIS A 36 -11.05 7.71 -14.06
C HIS A 36 -11.73 7.52 -15.43
N GLY A 37 -13.03 7.29 -15.42
CA GLY A 37 -13.80 7.09 -16.65
C GLY A 37 -13.39 5.83 -17.41
N LYS A 38 -12.71 5.99 -18.55
CA LYS A 38 -12.24 4.89 -19.41
C LYS A 38 -10.76 4.53 -19.21
N VAL A 39 -10.07 5.23 -18.33
CA VAL A 39 -8.64 5.01 -18.04
C VAL A 39 -8.45 4.71 -16.57
N ALA A 40 -7.39 3.97 -16.24
CA ALA A 40 -6.93 3.76 -14.88
C ALA A 40 -5.56 4.41 -14.71
N ASN A 41 -5.34 5.12 -13.61
CA ASN A 41 -4.04 5.73 -13.30
C ASN A 41 -3.33 4.89 -12.24
N VAL A 42 -2.08 4.54 -12.52
CA VAL A 42 -1.12 4.01 -11.54
C VAL A 42 -0.43 5.20 -10.91
N TYR A 43 -0.72 5.46 -9.65
CA TYR A 43 0.00 6.43 -8.84
C TYR A 43 1.12 5.74 -8.08
N PHE A 44 2.14 6.51 -7.70
CA PHE A 44 3.25 6.08 -6.85
C PHE A 44 3.41 7.10 -5.73
N GLY A 45 3.59 6.66 -4.48
CA GLY A 45 3.58 7.54 -3.32
C GLY A 45 2.95 6.89 -2.10
N GLU A 46 2.22 7.68 -1.32
CA GLU A 46 1.54 7.25 -0.09
C GLU A 46 0.08 7.69 -0.14
N PHE A 47 -0.83 6.72 -0.32
CA PHE A 47 -2.25 7.03 -0.55
C PHE A 47 -2.88 7.77 0.64
N GLY A 48 -2.58 7.33 1.87
CA GLY A 48 -3.13 7.91 3.09
C GLY A 48 -2.68 9.35 3.34
N ASP A 49 -1.47 9.69 2.92
CA ASP A 49 -0.86 11.01 3.12
C ASP A 49 -1.18 11.97 1.96
N ASN A 50 -1.98 11.51 0.99
CA ASN A 50 -2.27 12.23 -0.24
C ASN A 50 -0.98 12.66 -0.96
N LEU A 51 0.06 11.82 -0.89
CA LEU A 51 1.35 12.02 -1.51
C LEU A 51 1.39 11.27 -2.84
N ARG A 52 1.59 12.00 -3.93
CA ARG A 52 1.81 11.43 -5.27
C ARG A 52 3.16 11.92 -5.78
N GLU A 53 4.03 10.98 -6.08
CA GLU A 53 5.30 11.24 -6.72
C GLU A 53 5.09 11.75 -8.15
N ALA A 54 6.06 12.54 -8.61
CA ALA A 54 5.98 13.25 -9.87
C ALA A 54 7.20 13.03 -10.76
N SER A 55 7.08 13.46 -12.00
CA SER A 55 8.14 13.62 -12.98
C SER A 55 8.38 15.12 -13.22
N PRO A 56 9.63 15.61 -13.17
CA PRO A 56 10.83 14.85 -12.79
C PRO A 56 10.81 14.46 -11.30
N GLY A 57 11.38 13.30 -10.96
CA GLY A 57 11.43 12.80 -9.58
C GLY A 57 11.41 11.27 -9.46
N LEU A 58 11.01 10.75 -8.30
CA LEU A 58 11.04 9.30 -8.04
C LEU A 58 10.15 8.49 -9.00
N LEU A 59 9.13 9.11 -9.62
CA LEU A 59 8.32 8.47 -10.67
C LEU A 59 9.17 8.09 -11.90
N ASP A 60 10.32 8.75 -12.11
CA ASP A 60 11.24 8.47 -13.21
C ASP A 60 12.00 7.16 -13.06
N LYS A 61 12.02 6.56 -11.87
CA LYS A 61 12.63 5.25 -11.60
C LYS A 61 11.77 4.08 -12.10
N PHE A 62 10.51 4.32 -12.42
CA PHE A 62 9.58 3.32 -12.94
C PHE A 62 9.64 3.23 -14.47
N LYS A 63 9.45 2.01 -14.99
CA LYS A 63 9.25 1.77 -16.42
C LYS A 63 7.84 1.24 -16.72
N LEU A 64 7.17 0.64 -15.74
CA LEU A 64 5.84 0.01 -15.81
C LEU A 64 5.54 -0.68 -17.14
N GLN A 65 6.11 -1.87 -17.32
CA GLN A 65 5.93 -2.70 -18.52
C GLN A 65 4.93 -3.84 -18.31
N ASN A 66 4.67 -4.22 -17.05
CA ASN A 66 3.76 -5.33 -16.73
C ASN A 66 2.45 -4.76 -16.20
N ALA A 67 1.53 -4.45 -17.11
CA ALA A 67 0.16 -4.09 -16.79
C ALA A 67 -0.80 -4.96 -17.62
N SER A 68 -1.85 -5.49 -17.00
CA SER A 68 -2.81 -6.36 -17.67
C SER A 68 -4.25 -6.13 -17.19
N LEU A 69 -5.21 -6.26 -18.11
CA LEU A 69 -6.63 -6.43 -17.81
C LEU A 69 -6.94 -7.92 -17.77
N ILE A 70 -7.52 -8.38 -16.67
CA ILE A 70 -8.02 -9.74 -16.47
C ILE A 70 -9.53 -9.72 -16.63
N THR A 71 -10.02 -10.54 -17.57
CA THR A 71 -11.45 -10.71 -17.85
C THR A 71 -11.82 -12.20 -17.83
N SER A 72 -13.11 -12.52 -17.91
CA SER A 72 -13.57 -13.89 -18.10
C SER A 72 -13.10 -14.54 -19.42
N LYS A 73 -12.65 -13.73 -20.38
CA LYS A 73 -12.09 -14.20 -21.66
C LYS A 73 -10.58 -14.42 -21.61
N GLY A 74 -9.93 -14.11 -20.50
CA GLY A 74 -8.49 -14.19 -20.31
C GLY A 74 -7.83 -12.85 -20.02
N THR A 75 -6.50 -12.87 -20.03
CA THR A 75 -5.63 -11.73 -19.70
C THR A 75 -5.18 -11.00 -20.95
N GLN A 76 -5.31 -9.68 -20.95
CA GLN A 76 -4.90 -8.80 -22.06
C GLN A 76 -3.88 -7.77 -21.55
N PRO A 77 -2.73 -7.59 -22.22
CA PRO A 77 -1.76 -6.58 -21.82
C PRO A 77 -2.33 -5.17 -22.00
N LEU A 78 -2.03 -4.27 -21.06
CA LEU A 78 -2.34 -2.86 -21.14
C LEU A 78 -1.04 -2.06 -21.35
N GLN A 79 -1.10 -1.05 -22.20
CA GLN A 79 0.00 -0.11 -22.36
C GLN A 79 -0.06 0.97 -21.28
N ALA A 80 1.09 1.27 -20.69
CA ALA A 80 1.25 2.34 -19.72
C ALA A 80 1.89 3.58 -20.39
N SER A 81 1.23 4.73 -20.25
CA SER A 81 1.75 6.01 -20.71
C SER A 81 2.08 6.88 -19.51
N LYS A 82 3.37 7.21 -19.35
CA LYS A 82 3.84 8.06 -18.26
C LYS A 82 3.31 9.49 -18.40
N GLN A 83 2.77 10.01 -17.31
CA GLN A 83 2.29 11.39 -17.15
C GLN A 83 3.11 12.10 -16.06
N ALA A 84 2.77 13.35 -15.76
CA ALA A 84 3.49 14.16 -14.78
C ALA A 84 3.45 13.58 -13.35
N ASN A 85 2.39 12.86 -12.95
CA ASN A 85 2.22 12.35 -11.58
C ASN A 85 1.67 10.93 -11.50
N ALA A 86 1.64 10.21 -12.62
CA ALA A 86 1.08 8.87 -12.72
C ALA A 86 1.55 8.17 -14.01
N PHE A 87 1.26 6.89 -14.14
CA PHE A 87 1.15 6.24 -15.44
C PHE A 87 -0.32 5.97 -15.76
N THR A 88 -0.75 6.30 -16.96
CA THR A 88 -2.13 6.05 -17.41
C THR A 88 -2.20 4.76 -18.21
N LEU A 89 -3.16 3.91 -17.86
CA LEU A 89 -3.52 2.68 -18.54
C LEU A 89 -4.83 2.87 -19.31
N SER A 90 -4.85 2.44 -20.57
CA SER A 90 -6.06 2.40 -21.40
C SER A 90 -6.94 1.20 -21.02
N GLY A 91 -7.62 1.28 -19.87
CA GLY A 91 -8.44 0.20 -19.36
C GLY A 91 -9.49 0.67 -18.36
N LYS A 92 -10.65 0.01 -18.40
CA LYS A 92 -11.70 0.14 -17.40
C LYS A 92 -12.03 -1.25 -16.86
N VAL A 93 -12.13 -1.38 -15.55
CA VAL A 93 -12.66 -2.59 -14.92
C VAL A 93 -14.19 -2.62 -14.98
N ALA A 94 -14.74 -3.70 -15.50
CA ALA A 94 -16.14 -4.06 -15.30
C ALA A 94 -16.30 -5.03 -14.12
N ALA A 95 -17.56 -5.34 -13.78
CA ALA A 95 -17.90 -6.32 -12.74
C ALA A 95 -17.20 -7.67 -12.99
N GLY A 96 -16.44 -8.15 -12.02
CA GLY A 96 -15.69 -9.41 -12.11
C GLY A 96 -14.37 -9.34 -12.89
N GLU A 97 -14.00 -8.17 -13.40
CA GLU A 97 -12.71 -7.92 -14.04
C GLU A 97 -11.74 -7.25 -13.06
N SER A 98 -10.46 -7.31 -13.39
CA SER A 98 -9.41 -6.60 -12.64
C SER A 98 -8.31 -6.07 -13.55
N ILE A 99 -7.71 -4.95 -13.16
CA ILE A 99 -6.43 -4.52 -13.73
C ILE A 99 -5.34 -4.85 -12.71
N ILE A 100 -4.24 -5.44 -13.16
CA ILE A 100 -3.06 -5.70 -12.35
C ILE A 100 -1.83 -5.02 -12.94
N VAL A 101 -0.92 -4.59 -12.07
CA VAL A 101 0.37 -3.99 -12.40
C VAL A 101 1.44 -4.55 -11.47
N GLU A 102 2.63 -4.88 -11.98
CA GLU A 102 3.79 -5.30 -11.18
C GLU A 102 5.08 -4.65 -11.73
N GLU A 103 5.73 -3.81 -10.93
CA GLU A 103 7.00 -3.19 -11.32
C GLU A 103 8.18 -4.10 -10.92
N ASN A 104 8.74 -4.77 -11.93
CA ASN A 104 9.89 -5.65 -11.76
C ASN A 104 11.23 -5.02 -12.16
N ASN A 105 11.27 -3.70 -12.42
CA ASN A 105 12.47 -2.99 -12.86
C ASN A 105 12.84 -1.77 -12.00
N TYR A 106 12.20 -1.56 -10.85
CA TYR A 106 12.63 -0.51 -9.93
C TYR A 106 14.09 -0.75 -9.48
N PRO A 107 14.96 0.27 -9.40
CA PRO A 107 16.37 0.08 -9.03
C PRO A 107 16.57 -0.75 -7.75
N SER A 108 17.55 -1.66 -7.78
CA SER A 108 18.02 -2.37 -6.60
C SER A 108 18.93 -1.45 -5.76
N TRP A 109 19.15 -1.81 -4.49
CA TRP A 109 20.14 -1.12 -3.65
C TRP A 109 20.96 -2.12 -2.86
N GLU A 110 22.13 -1.67 -2.41
CA GLU A 110 22.98 -2.44 -1.50
C GLU A 110 22.62 -2.14 -0.04
N GLU A 111 22.58 -3.20 0.75
CA GLU A 111 22.47 -3.16 2.20
C GLU A 111 23.77 -3.68 2.80
N LYS A 112 24.30 -2.95 3.79
CA LYS A 112 25.47 -3.37 4.56
C LYS A 112 25.02 -3.85 5.92
N LYS A 113 25.33 -5.09 6.26
CA LYS A 113 25.10 -5.67 7.58
C LYS A 113 26.26 -6.57 7.96
N ASP A 114 26.86 -6.33 9.12
CA ASP A 114 27.97 -7.14 9.66
C ASP A 114 29.11 -7.34 8.63
N ASP A 115 29.57 -6.24 8.01
CA ASP A 115 30.58 -6.19 6.94
C ASP A 115 30.24 -6.96 5.64
N LYS A 116 29.05 -7.54 5.54
CA LYS A 116 28.53 -8.15 4.32
C LYS A 116 27.70 -7.14 3.53
N VAL A 117 28.06 -6.98 2.25
CA VAL A 117 27.24 -6.27 1.26
C VAL A 117 26.27 -7.26 0.63
N THR A 118 24.98 -6.96 0.70
CA THR A 118 23.92 -7.73 0.04
C THR A 118 23.06 -6.81 -0.81
N ARG A 119 22.50 -7.31 -1.91
CA ARG A 119 21.56 -6.54 -2.74
C ARG A 119 20.11 -6.85 -2.36
N ALA A 120 19.30 -5.82 -2.26
CA ALA A 120 17.86 -5.91 -2.07
C ALA A 120 17.12 -5.41 -3.31
N VAL A 121 15.96 -6.01 -3.57
CA VAL A 121 15.04 -5.58 -4.62
C VAL A 121 13.69 -5.23 -4.02
N TRP A 122 13.07 -4.17 -4.54
CA TRP A 122 11.69 -3.82 -4.25
C TRP A 122 10.82 -4.09 -5.48
N ILE A 123 9.67 -4.71 -5.24
CA ILE A 123 8.71 -5.15 -6.26
C ILE A 123 7.32 -4.67 -5.82
N PRO A 124 6.92 -3.45 -6.21
CA PRO A 124 5.58 -2.97 -5.96
C PRO A 124 4.60 -3.46 -7.01
N ALA A 125 3.40 -3.78 -6.57
CA ALA A 125 2.29 -4.22 -7.39
C ALA A 125 0.98 -3.53 -6.97
N ALA A 126 0.04 -3.44 -7.90
CA ALA A 126 -1.30 -2.94 -7.64
C ALA A 126 -2.35 -3.74 -8.39
N ARG A 127 -3.51 -3.88 -7.77
CA ARG A 127 -4.72 -4.44 -8.35
C ARG A 127 -5.85 -3.43 -8.24
N LEU A 128 -6.63 -3.28 -9.31
CA LEU A 128 -7.89 -2.56 -9.32
C LEU A 128 -9.04 -3.54 -9.56
N VAL A 129 -10.11 -3.46 -8.77
CA VAL A 129 -11.32 -4.27 -8.94
C VAL A 129 -12.57 -3.40 -9.00
N ALA A 130 -13.62 -3.86 -9.68
CA ALA A 130 -14.90 -3.17 -9.78
C ALA A 130 -15.91 -3.58 -8.68
N GLY A 131 -15.46 -4.20 -7.59
CA GLY A 131 -16.31 -4.68 -6.50
C GLY A 131 -15.66 -5.80 -5.69
N HIS A 132 -16.50 -6.59 -5.03
CA HIS A 132 -16.09 -7.69 -4.14
C HIS A 132 -16.18 -9.08 -4.78
N GLN A 133 -16.51 -9.18 -6.08
CA GLN A 133 -16.58 -10.46 -6.79
C GLN A 133 -15.24 -11.18 -6.68
N ALA A 134 -15.28 -12.47 -6.38
CA ALA A 134 -14.09 -13.29 -6.21
C ALA A 134 -13.13 -13.14 -7.40
N GLN A 135 -11.83 -13.04 -7.12
CA GLN A 135 -10.78 -13.05 -8.13
C GLN A 135 -9.75 -14.12 -7.81
N THR A 136 -9.10 -14.65 -8.84
CA THR A 136 -7.96 -15.55 -8.68
C THR A 136 -6.67 -14.71 -8.56
N PRO A 137 -5.75 -15.05 -7.64
CA PRO A 137 -4.43 -14.45 -7.59
C PRO A 137 -3.68 -14.56 -8.92
N ALA A 138 -2.98 -13.50 -9.29
CA ALA A 138 -2.22 -13.37 -10.53
C ALA A 138 -0.92 -12.55 -10.37
N LEU A 139 -0.66 -12.00 -9.17
CA LEU A 139 0.58 -11.31 -8.79
C LEU A 139 1.44 -12.19 -7.88
N THR A 140 2.73 -11.86 -7.75
CA THR A 140 3.66 -12.63 -6.89
C THR A 140 3.27 -12.53 -5.42
N LEU A 141 3.06 -11.31 -4.92
CA LEU A 141 2.28 -11.03 -3.71
C LEU A 141 0.94 -10.47 -4.19
N ASP A 142 -0.17 -11.06 -3.76
CA ASP A 142 -1.48 -10.63 -4.21
C ASP A 142 -2.45 -10.47 -3.05
N LEU A 143 -3.43 -9.61 -3.28
CA LEU A 143 -4.58 -9.39 -2.42
C LEU A 143 -5.81 -9.39 -3.31
N VAL A 144 -6.73 -10.32 -3.10
CA VAL A 144 -7.92 -10.50 -3.94
C VAL A 144 -9.20 -10.47 -3.11
N PRO A 145 -10.31 -9.93 -3.63
CA PRO A 145 -11.62 -10.11 -2.99
C PRO A 145 -12.07 -11.57 -3.09
N THR A 146 -12.85 -12.04 -2.11
CA THR A 146 -13.28 -13.46 -2.03
C THR A 146 -14.70 -13.72 -2.53
N GLY A 147 -15.43 -12.69 -2.96
CA GLY A 147 -16.88 -12.76 -3.19
C GLY A 147 -17.71 -12.29 -1.99
N THR A 148 -17.14 -12.36 -0.78
CA THR A 148 -17.78 -11.85 0.44
C THR A 148 -17.42 -10.37 0.64
N PRO A 149 -18.40 -9.45 0.77
CA PRO A 149 -18.12 -8.04 0.99
C PRO A 149 -17.20 -7.79 2.19
N GLY A 150 -16.14 -7.01 1.98
CA GLY A 150 -15.15 -6.68 3.00
C GLY A 150 -14.16 -7.80 3.35
N GLN A 151 -14.25 -8.98 2.73
CA GLN A 151 -13.28 -10.06 2.90
C GLN A 151 -12.35 -10.17 1.69
N PHE A 152 -11.07 -10.40 1.99
CA PHE A 152 -9.99 -10.51 1.03
C PHE A 152 -9.11 -11.71 1.37
N GLN A 153 -8.38 -12.21 0.38
CA GLN A 153 -7.36 -13.24 0.57
C GLN A 153 -5.99 -12.71 0.15
N VAL A 154 -5.02 -12.83 1.04
CA VAL A 154 -3.61 -12.59 0.77
C VAL A 154 -2.97 -13.88 0.27
N SER A 155 -2.19 -13.78 -0.80
CA SER A 155 -1.40 -14.90 -1.30
C SER A 155 0.02 -14.47 -1.65
N TYR A 156 0.97 -15.38 -1.48
CA TYR A 156 2.33 -15.24 -1.97
C TYR A 156 2.69 -16.46 -2.82
N GLN A 157 3.16 -16.22 -4.05
CA GLN A 157 3.45 -17.23 -5.07
C GLN A 157 2.26 -18.18 -5.29
N GLY A 158 1.05 -17.62 -5.34
CA GLY A 158 -0.20 -18.36 -5.52
C GLY A 158 -0.67 -19.19 -4.33
N LYS A 159 0.04 -19.17 -3.19
CA LYS A 159 -0.35 -19.88 -1.96
C LYS A 159 -0.91 -18.88 -0.94
N PRO A 160 -1.91 -19.28 -0.12
CA PRO A 160 -2.37 -18.45 0.99
C PRO A 160 -1.21 -17.99 1.88
N LEU A 161 -1.18 -16.71 2.23
CA LEU A 161 -0.16 -16.14 3.11
C LEU A 161 -0.79 -15.81 4.48
N PRO A 162 -0.52 -16.62 5.52
CA PRO A 162 -1.07 -16.38 6.84
C PRO A 162 -0.31 -15.31 7.60
N LYS A 163 -0.98 -14.66 8.56
CA LYS A 163 -0.42 -13.63 9.46
C LYS A 163 0.18 -12.43 8.71
N ALA A 164 -0.19 -12.23 7.46
CA ALA A 164 0.17 -11.04 6.71
C ALA A 164 -0.59 -9.84 7.27
N LYS A 165 0.15 -8.78 7.59
CA LYS A 165 -0.44 -7.50 7.99
C LYS A 165 -1.01 -6.81 6.76
N VAL A 166 -2.29 -6.47 6.82
CA VAL A 166 -3.01 -5.72 5.78
C VAL A 166 -3.53 -4.42 6.39
N ASN A 167 -3.29 -3.31 5.72
CA ASN A 167 -3.85 -2.00 6.08
C ASN A 167 -4.93 -1.61 5.08
N ALA A 168 -6.17 -1.43 5.52
CA ALA A 168 -7.23 -0.83 4.72
C ALA A 168 -7.24 0.69 4.94
N VAL A 169 -6.86 1.45 3.92
CA VAL A 169 -6.71 2.91 3.96
C VAL A 169 -7.80 3.57 3.12
N VAL A 170 -8.39 4.66 3.61
CA VAL A 170 -9.31 5.52 2.85
C VAL A 170 -8.68 6.87 2.53
N GLN A 171 -9.29 7.61 1.61
CA GLN A 171 -8.74 8.87 1.08
C GLN A 171 -8.42 9.93 2.15
N SER A 172 -9.05 9.86 3.32
CA SER A 172 -8.76 10.75 4.45
C SER A 172 -7.47 10.44 5.20
N GLY A 173 -6.75 9.38 4.83
CA GLY A 173 -5.63 8.82 5.59
C GLY A 173 -6.05 7.97 6.79
N TRP A 174 -7.34 7.79 7.04
CA TRP A 174 -7.77 6.83 8.07
C TRP A 174 -7.42 5.42 7.59
N ALA A 175 -6.81 4.64 8.47
CA ALA A 175 -6.39 3.29 8.19
C ALA A 175 -6.85 2.33 9.29
N LYS A 176 -7.16 1.10 8.90
CA LYS A 176 -7.33 -0.03 9.82
C LYS A 176 -6.41 -1.16 9.44
N GLU A 177 -5.70 -1.65 10.44
CA GLU A 177 -4.87 -2.83 10.34
C GLU A 177 -5.67 -4.09 10.69
N ALA A 178 -5.40 -5.18 9.98
CA ALA A 178 -5.79 -6.53 10.36
C ALA A 178 -4.75 -7.54 9.85
N TYR A 179 -4.82 -8.77 10.35
CA TYR A 179 -3.91 -9.85 9.97
C TYR A 179 -4.68 -10.97 9.29
N SER A 180 -4.10 -11.56 8.25
CA SER A 180 -4.68 -12.74 7.61
C SER A 180 -4.64 -13.98 8.50
N ASP A 181 -5.65 -14.84 8.39
CA ASP A 181 -5.70 -16.13 9.06
C ASP A 181 -4.88 -17.23 8.34
N GLU A 182 -4.99 -18.47 8.80
CA GLU A 182 -4.28 -19.63 8.22
C GLU A 182 -4.64 -19.91 6.76
N GLN A 183 -5.80 -19.41 6.28
CA GLN A 183 -6.24 -19.50 4.89
C GLN A 183 -5.90 -18.23 4.09
N GLY A 184 -5.10 -17.33 4.67
CA GLY A 184 -4.76 -16.04 4.08
C GLY A 184 -5.92 -15.05 4.07
N LEU A 185 -7.03 -15.33 4.77
CA LEU A 185 -8.22 -14.48 4.74
C LEU A 185 -8.12 -13.35 5.75
N VAL A 186 -8.55 -12.16 5.34
CA VAL A 186 -8.63 -10.96 6.19
C VAL A 186 -9.94 -10.23 5.91
N SER A 187 -10.53 -9.64 6.95
CA SER A 187 -11.82 -8.96 6.84
C SER A 187 -11.77 -7.55 7.42
N PHE A 188 -12.40 -6.60 6.72
CA PHE A 188 -12.53 -5.22 7.14
C PHE A 188 -14.00 -4.78 7.12
N SER A 189 -14.37 -3.99 8.13
CA SER A 189 -15.56 -3.14 8.03
C SER A 189 -15.24 -1.98 7.09
N MET A 190 -16.05 -1.76 6.06
CA MET A 190 -15.86 -0.70 5.05
C MET A 190 -17.03 0.30 5.11
N PRO A 191 -17.15 1.10 6.19
CA PRO A 191 -18.36 1.86 6.49
C PRO A 191 -18.55 3.11 5.64
N TRP A 192 -17.48 3.64 5.05
CA TRP A 192 -17.53 4.83 4.21
C TRP A 192 -17.71 4.48 2.74
N LYS A 193 -18.42 5.32 2.00
CA LYS A 193 -18.38 5.31 0.53
C LYS A 193 -17.09 5.95 0.03
N GLY A 194 -16.58 5.52 -1.11
CA GLY A 194 -15.36 6.06 -1.74
C GLY A 194 -14.28 5.00 -1.93
N THR A 195 -13.08 5.47 -2.30
CA THR A 195 -11.94 4.59 -2.58
C THR A 195 -11.34 4.03 -1.30
N TYR A 196 -11.13 2.72 -1.29
CA TYR A 196 -10.26 2.03 -0.35
C TYR A 196 -9.05 1.51 -1.10
N VAL A 197 -7.88 1.67 -0.49
CA VAL A 197 -6.63 1.03 -0.89
C VAL A 197 -6.21 0.12 0.25
N LEU A 198 -6.20 -1.18 -0.01
CA LEU A 198 -5.71 -2.18 0.92
C LEU A 198 -4.28 -2.51 0.56
N GLU A 199 -3.38 -2.46 1.54
CA GLU A 199 -1.94 -2.60 1.34
C GLU A 199 -1.42 -3.78 2.14
N VAL A 200 -0.59 -4.61 1.50
CA VAL A 200 0.10 -5.74 2.14
C VAL A 200 1.57 -5.76 1.76
N HIS A 201 2.41 -6.11 2.73
CA HIS A 201 3.86 -6.22 2.58
C HIS A 201 4.32 -7.64 2.84
N HIS A 202 5.31 -8.11 2.07
CA HIS A 202 5.99 -9.37 2.32
C HIS A 202 7.48 -9.24 1.99
N THR A 203 8.34 -9.70 2.89
CA THR A 203 9.78 -9.77 2.66
C THR A 203 10.20 -11.22 2.55
N ASP A 204 10.82 -11.56 1.42
CA ASP A 204 11.45 -12.86 1.20
C ASP A 204 12.97 -12.69 1.25
N ASN A 205 13.64 -13.44 2.15
CA ASN A 205 15.09 -13.44 2.29
C ASN A 205 15.76 -14.59 1.51
N THR A 206 15.02 -15.19 0.57
CA THR A 206 15.56 -16.17 -0.37
C THR A 206 16.34 -15.44 -1.46
N ALA A 207 17.55 -15.92 -1.75
CA ALA A 207 18.36 -15.39 -2.82
C ALA A 207 17.70 -15.66 -4.18
N GLY A 208 17.82 -14.70 -5.11
CA GLY A 208 17.25 -14.82 -6.45
C GLY A 208 17.99 -13.92 -7.43
N GLN A 209 17.45 -13.84 -8.65
CA GLN A 209 18.04 -13.04 -9.72
C GLN A 209 16.97 -12.16 -10.39
N ARG A 210 17.32 -10.92 -10.72
CA ARG A 210 16.47 -9.98 -11.46
C ARG A 210 17.31 -9.26 -12.51
N ASN A 211 16.90 -9.33 -13.78
CA ASN A 211 17.64 -8.73 -14.90
C ASN A 211 19.13 -9.13 -14.97
N GLY A 212 19.45 -10.37 -14.60
CA GLY A 212 20.83 -10.88 -14.56
C GLY A 212 21.65 -10.48 -13.34
N GLU A 213 21.07 -9.74 -12.38
CA GLU A 213 21.71 -9.40 -11.11
C GLU A 213 21.17 -10.22 -9.96
N ASP A 214 22.07 -10.79 -9.15
CA ASP A 214 21.72 -11.52 -7.95
C ASP A 214 21.27 -10.56 -6.84
N TYR A 215 20.26 -10.98 -6.07
CA TYR A 215 19.80 -10.33 -4.85
C TYR A 215 19.67 -11.33 -3.72
N ALA A 216 19.79 -10.85 -2.48
CA ALA A 216 19.65 -11.65 -1.27
C ALA A 216 18.27 -11.51 -0.60
N LYS A 217 17.53 -10.44 -0.94
CA LYS A 217 16.23 -10.12 -0.36
C LYS A 217 15.32 -9.46 -1.39
N ALA A 218 14.06 -9.89 -1.43
CA ALA A 218 12.99 -9.23 -2.17
C ALA A 218 11.91 -8.68 -1.22
N MET A 219 11.57 -7.41 -1.42
CA MET A 219 10.53 -6.70 -0.69
C MET A 219 9.34 -6.49 -1.63
N PHE A 220 8.24 -7.18 -1.35
CA PHE A 220 7.00 -7.09 -2.11
C PHE A 220 6.03 -6.17 -1.39
N VAL A 221 5.39 -5.28 -2.15
CA VAL A 221 4.30 -4.42 -1.67
C VAL A 221 3.18 -4.55 -2.68
N THR A 222 2.00 -4.97 -2.25
CA THR A 222 0.83 -5.06 -3.14
C THR A 222 -0.31 -4.26 -2.59
N THR A 223 -0.91 -3.44 -3.45
CA THR A 223 -2.18 -2.77 -3.14
C THR A 223 -3.35 -3.39 -3.88
N LEU A 224 -4.53 -3.41 -3.25
CA LEU A 224 -5.81 -3.58 -3.93
C LEU A 224 -6.62 -2.29 -3.77
N SER A 225 -7.04 -1.72 -4.88
CA SER A 225 -7.91 -0.55 -4.94
C SER A 225 -9.33 -0.97 -5.33
N LEU A 226 -10.32 -0.48 -4.59
CA LEU A 226 -11.74 -0.63 -4.93
C LEU A 226 -12.53 0.60 -4.51
N VAL A 227 -13.62 0.88 -5.23
CA VAL A 227 -14.57 1.94 -4.85
C VAL A 227 -15.76 1.28 -4.16
N GLN A 228 -16.02 1.68 -2.92
CA GLN A 228 -17.19 1.30 -2.17
C GLN A 228 -18.33 2.28 -2.51
N PRO A 229 -19.39 1.85 -3.23
CA PRO A 229 -20.44 2.78 -3.68
C PRO A 229 -21.41 3.23 -2.58
N GLN A 230 -21.51 2.51 -1.46
CA GLN A 230 -22.42 2.83 -0.36
C GLN A 230 -21.69 3.11 0.95
N GLY A 231 -22.38 3.73 1.90
CA GLY A 231 -21.84 4.01 3.22
C GLY A 231 -21.86 5.50 3.57
N VAL A 232 -21.31 5.79 4.74
CA VAL A 232 -21.22 7.16 5.28
C VAL A 232 -20.29 7.99 4.41
N ALA A 233 -20.53 9.30 4.31
CA ALA A 233 -19.59 10.19 3.64
C ALA A 233 -18.18 10.07 4.27
N PRO A 234 -17.13 9.93 3.46
CA PRO A 234 -15.77 9.84 3.99
C PRO A 234 -15.35 11.19 4.58
N LEU A 235 -14.39 11.15 5.50
CA LEU A 235 -13.67 12.35 5.89
C LEU A 235 -12.92 12.92 4.67
N PRO A 236 -12.72 14.24 4.58
CA PRO A 236 -11.95 14.82 3.48
C PRO A 236 -10.51 14.32 3.50
N ALA A 237 -9.90 14.25 2.31
CA ALA A 237 -8.47 14.00 2.17
C ALA A 237 -7.67 15.11 2.85
N PRO A 238 -6.48 14.80 3.41
CA PRO A 238 -5.53 15.86 3.76
C PRO A 238 -5.14 16.64 2.50
N PRO A 239 -4.61 17.87 2.62
CA PRO A 239 -4.00 18.57 1.49
C PRO A 239 -2.97 17.69 0.78
N ALA A 240 -2.81 17.85 -0.53
CA ALA A 240 -1.81 17.08 -1.27
C ALA A 240 -0.42 17.35 -0.72
N ALA A 241 0.29 16.29 -0.32
CA ALA A 241 1.68 16.38 0.10
C ALA A 241 2.58 16.59 -1.14
N PRO A 242 3.68 17.36 -1.01
CA PRO A 242 4.63 17.52 -2.11
C PRO A 242 5.32 16.18 -2.43
N PRO A 243 5.76 15.97 -3.69
CA PRO A 243 6.59 14.82 -4.04
C PRO A 243 7.85 14.74 -3.18
N SER A 244 8.34 13.52 -2.94
CA SER A 244 9.54 13.32 -2.13
C SER A 244 10.79 13.77 -2.87
N LYS A 245 11.84 14.10 -2.11
CA LYS A 245 13.15 14.36 -2.70
C LYS A 245 13.76 13.06 -3.19
N ASP A 246 14.34 13.08 -4.38
CA ASP A 246 15.15 11.96 -4.85
C ASP A 246 16.49 11.94 -4.09
N HIS A 247 16.61 11.02 -3.15
CA HIS A 247 17.88 10.66 -2.54
C HIS A 247 18.50 9.60 -3.45
N GLY A 248 19.18 10.08 -4.51
CA GLY A 248 19.82 9.24 -5.53
C GLY A 248 20.70 8.13 -4.97
#